data_AF-A0A927KXX5-F1
#
_entry.id   AF-A0A927KXX5-F1
#
_cell.length_a   1.000
_cell.length_b   1.000
_cell.length_c   1.000
_cell.angle_alpha   90.00
_cell.angle_beta   90.00
_cell.angle_gamma   90.00
#
_symmetry.space_group_name_H-M   'P 1'
#
loop_
_entity.id
_entity.type
_entity.pdbx_description
1 polymer ?
#
loop_
_entity_poly.entity_id
_entity_poly.type
_entity_poly.pdbx_seq_one_letter_code
_entity_poly.pdbx_strand_id
1 'polypeptide(L)' 'MSRFEDTEIAISQRLKALKAKPDKTLNRPDIDEPLKADGFTDDEITAVLNALEQDKVLAFLPGNRLSVLKAIP' A
#
# COMPACT_ATOMS: atom_id res chain seq x y z
N MET A 1 -4.38 -5.15 -18.73
CA MET A 1 -4.13 -4.54 -17.42
C MET A 1 -5.22 -5.06 -16.50
N SER A 2 -4.83 -5.84 -15.49
CA SER A 2 -5.76 -6.31 -14.47
C SER A 2 -6.03 -5.17 -13.48
N ARG A 3 -7.23 -5.10 -12.89
CA ARG A 3 -7.53 -4.15 -11.80
C ARG A 3 -6.52 -4.25 -10.66
N PHE A 4 -5.96 -5.44 -10.44
CA PHE A 4 -4.90 -5.67 -9.47
C PHE A 4 -3.62 -4.90 -9.81
N GLU A 5 -3.14 -4.98 -11.06
CA GLU A 5 -1.93 -4.28 -11.51
C GLU A 5 -2.11 -2.75 -11.44
N ASP A 6 -3.29 -2.24 -11.84
CA ASP A 6 -3.59 -0.82 -11.75
C ASP A 6 -3.55 -0.33 -10.28
N THR A 7 -4.10 -1.13 -9.37
CA THR A 7 -4.10 -0.84 -7.93
C THR A 7 -2.69 -0.93 -7.34
N GLU A 8 -1.88 -1.90 -7.77
CA GLU A 8 -0.48 -2.04 -7.36
C GLU A 8 0.39 -0.86 -7.80
N ILE A 9 0.20 -0.38 -9.03
CA ILE A 9 0.87 0.82 -9.53
C ILE A 9 0.47 2.03 -8.69
N ALA A 10 -0.83 2.21 -8.41
CA ALA A 10 -1.32 3.33 -7.63
C ALA A 10 -0.78 3.31 -6.18
N ILE A 11 -0.79 2.15 -5.52
CA ILE A 11 -0.20 1.97 -4.19
C ILE A 11 1.31 2.26 -4.21
N SER A 12 2.03 1.74 -5.19
CA SER A 12 3.48 1.97 -5.34
C SER A 12 3.80 3.45 -5.54
N GLN A 13 3.04 4.15 -6.39
CA GLN A 13 3.16 5.60 -6.57
C GLN A 13 2.87 6.35 -5.28
N ARG A 14 1.84 5.95 -4.53
CA ARG A 14 1.47 6.57 -3.26
C ARG A 14 2.56 6.40 -2.20
N LEU A 15 3.11 5.20 -2.09
CA LEU A 15 4.21 4.92 -1.17
C LEU A 15 5.48 5.71 -1.55
N LYS A 16 5.79 5.85 -2.85
CA LYS A 16 6.86 6.75 -3.34
C LYS A 16 6.60 8.20 -2.95
N ALA A 17 5.37 8.70 -3.11
CA ALA A 17 4.97 10.05 -2.72
C ALA A 17 5.09 10.29 -1.20
N LEU A 18 4.77 9.28 -0.38
CA LEU A 18 4.94 9.30 1.08
C LEU A 18 6.40 9.17 1.53
N LYS A 19 7.35 9.07 0.58
CA LYS A 19 8.76 8.80 0.84
C LYS A 19 8.90 7.60 1.79
N ALA A 20 8.17 6.54 1.48
CA ALA A 20 8.26 5.25 2.15
C ALA A 20 9.73 4.81 2.15
N LYS A 21 10.25 4.50 3.33
CA LYS A 21 11.59 3.95 3.52
C LYS A 21 11.47 2.67 4.34
N PRO A 22 12.39 1.71 4.19
CA PRO A 22 12.48 0.60 5.13
C PRO A 22 12.44 1.10 6.57
N ASP A 23 11.74 0.37 7.43
CA ASP A 23 11.48 0.67 8.85
C ASP A 23 10.61 1.91 9.12
N LYS A 24 10.08 2.56 8.08
CA LYS A 24 9.11 3.64 8.25
C LYS A 24 7.72 3.05 8.45
N THR A 25 7.07 3.47 9.53
CA THR A 25 5.65 3.23 9.73
C THR A 25 4.83 4.30 9.01
N LEU A 26 3.81 3.87 8.28
CA LEU A 26 2.81 4.68 7.59
C LEU A 26 1.43 4.35 8.18
N ASN A 27 0.49 5.29 8.14
CA ASN A 27 -0.88 4.97 8.47
C ASN A 27 -1.58 4.44 7.21
N ARG A 28 -2.36 3.38 7.36
CA ARG A 28 -3.18 2.82 6.27
C ARG A 28 -4.13 3.86 5.65
N PRO A 29 -4.80 4.76 6.41
CA PRO A 29 -5.63 5.82 5.82
C PRO A 29 -4.87 6.75 4.87
N ASP A 30 -3.57 7.00 5.10
CA ASP A 30 -2.75 7.85 4.22
C ASP A 30 -2.62 7.25 2.80
N ILE A 31 -2.92 5.96 2.65
CA ILE A 31 -2.90 5.19 1.40
C ILE A 31 -4.34 4.94 0.92
N ASP A 32 -5.24 4.46 1.80
CA ASP A 32 -6.61 4.11 1.45
C ASP A 32 -7.44 5.31 0.97
N GLU A 33 -7.34 6.47 1.63
CA GLU A 33 -8.14 7.66 1.27
C GLU A 33 -7.92 8.15 -0.17
N PRO A 34 -6.68 8.37 -0.65
CA PRO A 34 -6.46 8.79 -2.03
C PRO A 34 -6.83 7.72 -3.05
N LEU A 35 -6.59 6.43 -2.75
CA LEU A 35 -6.98 5.34 -3.66
C LEU A 35 -8.51 5.24 -3.79
N LYS A 36 -9.24 5.42 -2.70
CA LYS A 36 -10.71 5.51 -2.74
C LYS A 36 -11.18 6.71 -3.54
N ALA A 37 -10.52 7.85 -3.41
CA ALA A 37 -10.82 9.06 -4.19
C ALA A 37 -10.56 8.84 -5.70
N ASP A 38 -9.56 8.03 -6.04
CA ASP A 38 -9.24 7.62 -7.41
C ASP A 38 -10.17 6.50 -7.95
N GLY A 39 -11.11 6.02 -7.12
CA GLY A 39 -12.15 5.07 -7.50
C GLY A 39 -11.81 3.60 -7.26
N PHE A 40 -10.75 3.30 -6.49
CA PHE A 40 -10.42 1.95 -6.05
C PHE A 40 -11.27 1.54 -4.84
N THR A 41 -11.63 0.27 -4.78
CA THR A 41 -12.40 -0.30 -3.68
C THR A 41 -11.52 -0.80 -2.54
N ASP A 42 -12.08 -0.89 -1.33
CA ASP A 42 -11.37 -1.45 -0.16
C ASP A 42 -10.85 -2.87 -0.41
N ASP A 43 -11.61 -3.68 -1.15
CA ASP A 43 -11.24 -5.06 -1.48
C ASP A 43 -10.04 -5.10 -2.43
N GLU A 44 -10.02 -4.26 -3.47
CA GLU A 44 -8.88 -4.14 -4.39
C GLU A 44 -7.62 -3.68 -3.64
N ILE A 45 -7.74 -2.65 -2.81
CA ILE A 45 -6.62 -2.12 -2.03
C ILE A 45 -6.11 -3.19 -1.05
N THR A 46 -7.01 -3.84 -0.33
CA THR A 46 -6.66 -4.88 0.66
C THR A 46 -6.02 -6.09 -0.03
N ALA A 47 -6.50 -6.51 -1.20
CA ALA A 47 -5.90 -7.61 -1.95
C ALA A 47 -4.44 -7.32 -2.32
N VAL A 48 -4.14 -6.10 -2.79
CA VAL A 48 -2.76 -5.71 -3.12
C VAL A 48 -1.90 -5.55 -1.87
N LEU A 49 -2.41 -4.91 -0.81
CA LEU A 49 -1.65 -4.78 0.44
C LEU A 49 -1.30 -6.16 1.03
N ASN A 50 -2.22 -7.13 0.96
CA ASN A 50 -1.96 -8.50 1.40
C ASN A 50 -0.85 -9.17 0.55
N ALA A 51 -0.85 -8.95 -0.77
CA ALA A 51 0.22 -9.47 -1.64
C ALA A 51 1.58 -8.86 -1.29
N LEU A 52 1.64 -7.54 -1.08
CA LEU A 52 2.85 -6.85 -0.66
C LEU A 52 3.34 -7.30 0.73
N GLU A 53 2.43 -7.69 1.63
CA GLU A 53 2.80 -8.32 2.88
C GLU A 53 3.40 -9.72 2.69
N GLN A 54 2.79 -10.55 1.83
CA GLN A 54 3.31 -11.88 1.49
C GLN A 54 4.73 -11.81 0.90
N ASP A 55 4.99 -10.81 0.05
CA ASP A 55 6.32 -10.55 -0.52
C ASP A 55 7.30 -9.91 0.47
N LYS A 56 6.85 -9.65 1.71
CA LYS A 56 7.58 -8.99 2.78
C LYS A 56 8.10 -7.62 2.35
N VAL A 57 7.31 -6.91 1.54
CA VAL A 57 7.56 -5.52 1.15
C VAL A 57 7.03 -4.59 2.25
N LEU A 58 5.89 -4.96 2.84
CA LEU A 58 5.28 -4.27 3.97
C LEU A 58 4.76 -5.27 5.01
N ALA A 59 4.34 -4.78 6.18
CA ALA A 59 3.69 -5.58 7.22
C ALA A 59 2.57 -4.79 7.87
N PHE A 60 1.45 -5.44 8.17
CA PHE A 60 0.40 -4.83 8.97
C PHE A 60 0.82 -4.71 10.43
N LEU A 61 0.59 -3.51 10.98
CA LEU A 61 0.81 -3.21 12.39
C LEU A 61 -0.53 -2.86 13.06
N PRO A 62 -0.65 -3.07 14.38
CA PRO A 62 -1.84 -2.69 15.14
C PRO A 62 -2.18 -1.20 14.98
N GLY A 63 -3.48 -0.89 14.98
CA GLY A 63 -3.99 0.48 14.87
C GLY A 63 -3.96 1.05 13.45
N ASN A 64 -4.27 0.22 12.44
CA ASN A 64 -4.32 0.60 11.02
C ASN A 64 -2.99 1.21 10.54
N ARG A 65 -1.88 0.58 10.91
CA ARG A 65 -0.52 1.01 10.53
C ARG A 65 0.10 -0.02 9.60
N LEU A 66 1.03 0.45 8.78
CA LEU A 66 1.79 -0.34 7.83
C LEU A 66 3.26 -0.06 8.04
N SER A 67 4.08 -1.09 8.25
CA SER A 67 5.53 -0.96 8.28
C SER A 67 6.09 -1.30 6.92
N VAL A 68 6.90 -0.40 6.35
CA VAL A 68 7.61 -0.69 5.10
C VAL A 68 8.85 -1.50 5.44
N LEU A 69 8.93 -2.74 4.94
CA LEU A 69 10.03 -3.67 5.23
C LEU A 69 11.13 -3.61 4.18
N LYS A 70 10.77 -3.32 2.93
CA LYS A 70 11.72 -3.20 1.82
C LYS A 70 11.50 -1.91 1.05
N ALA A 71 12.55 -1.45 0.40
CA ALA A 71 12.42 -0.41 -0.59
C ALA A 71 11.54 -0.92 -1.73
N ILE A 72 10.55 -0.12 -2.11
CA ILE A 72 9.67 -0.43 -3.21
C ILE A 72 10.47 -0.17 -4.49
N PRO A 73 10.50 -1.11 -5.45
CA PRO A 73 11.20 -0.92 -6.71
C PRO A 73 10.70 0.32 -7.48
#